data_AF-A0A537SEH0-F1
#
_entry.id   AF-A0A537SEH0-F1
#
_cell.length_a   1.000
_cell.length_b   1.000
_cell.length_c   1.000
_cell.angle_alpha   90.00
_cell.angle_beta   90.00
_cell.angle_gamma   90.00
#
_symmetry.space_group_name_H-M   'P 1'
#
loop_
_entity.id
_entity.type
_entity.pdbx_description
1 polymer ?
#
loop_
_entity_poly.entity_id
_entity_poly.type
_entity_poly.pdbx_seq_one_letter_code
_entity_poly.pdbx_strand_id
1 'polypeptide(L)' 'MSVPAKVFEDRETPGQWRVEWFDDDGRCELEIFTGHDARQQALRYAMRTYGQAHLEPQR' A
#
# COMPACT_ATOMS: atom_id res chain seq x y z
N MET A 1 -7.95 -17.31 -1.77
CA MET A 1 -6.91 -16.56 -2.50
C MET A 1 -6.88 -15.21 -1.84
N SER A 2 -5.77 -14.77 -1.25
CA SER A 2 -5.68 -13.46 -0.62
C SER A 2 -5.76 -12.37 -1.69
N VAL A 3 -6.51 -11.30 -1.43
CA VAL A 3 -6.50 -10.13 -2.31
C VAL A 3 -5.12 -9.45 -2.23
N PRO A 4 -4.60 -8.89 -3.34
CA PRO A 4 -3.35 -8.15 -3.30
C PRO A 4 -3.53 -6.85 -2.51
N ALA A 5 -2.49 -6.44 -1.77
CA ALA A 5 -2.49 -5.16 -1.08
C ALA A 5 -2.46 -4.01 -2.10
N LYS A 6 -3.31 -3.01 -1.93
CA LYS A 6 -3.30 -1.79 -2.75
C LYS A 6 -2.18 -0.89 -2.27
N VAL A 7 -1.42 -0.36 -3.22
CA VAL A 7 -0.34 0.59 -2.96
C VAL A 7 -0.59 1.83 -3.79
N PHE A 8 -0.74 2.98 -3.15
CA PHE A 8 -1.11 4.22 -3.83
C PHE A 8 -0.55 5.45 -3.12
N GLU A 9 -0.40 6.54 -3.85
CA GLU A 9 -0.02 7.83 -3.27
C GLU A 9 -1.20 8.44 -2.51
N ASP A 10 -0.93 8.97 -1.33
CA ASP A 10 -1.96 9.60 -0.51
C ASP A 10 -2.53 10.83 -1.22
N ARG A 11 -3.86 10.93 -1.26
CA ARG A 11 -4.57 12.00 -1.97
C ARG A 11 -4.60 13.29 -1.18
N GLU A 12 -4.55 13.21 0.15
CA GLU A 12 -4.60 14.37 1.04
C GLU A 12 -3.20 14.95 1.26
N THR A 13 -2.18 14.09 1.23
CA THR A 13 -0.78 14.44 1.48
C THR A 13 0.12 13.88 0.39
N PRO A 14 0.23 14.57 -0.77
CA PRO A 14 1.11 14.16 -1.86
C PRO A 14 2.55 13.89 -1.37
N GLY A 15 3.19 12.86 -1.93
CA GLY A 15 4.49 12.36 -1.49
C GLY A 15 4.43 11.31 -0.38
N GLN A 16 3.29 11.14 0.33
CA GLN A 16 3.07 9.98 1.19
C GLN A 16 2.52 8.81 0.38
N TRP A 17 2.83 7.59 0.81
CA TRP A 17 2.39 6.37 0.15
C TRP A 17 1.69 5.46 1.14
N ARG A 18 0.50 5.02 0.76
CA ARG A 18 -0.35 4.15 1.57
C ARG A 18 -0.33 2.73 1.04
N VAL A 19 -0.35 1.77 1.96
CA VAL A 19 -0.63 0.36 1.69
C VAL A 19 -1.92 -0.01 2.41
N GLU A 20 -2.93 -0.41 1.65
CA GLU A 20 -4.19 -0.93 2.17
C GLU A 20 -4.31 -2.41 1.84
N TRP A 21 -4.61 -3.23 2.85
CA TRP A 21 -4.90 -4.65 2.65
C TRP A 21 -6.15 -5.04 3.44
N PHE A 22 -6.95 -5.93 2.86
CA PHE A 22 -8.17 -6.44 3.49
C PHE A 22 -8.06 -7.95 3.66
N ASP A 23 -8.33 -8.44 4.87
CA ASP A 23 -8.49 -9.88 5.11
C ASP A 23 -9.88 -10.39 4.68
N ASP A 24 -10.05 -11.71 4.71
CA ASP A 24 -11.30 -12.37 4.34
C ASP A 24 -12.45 -12.07 5.32
N ASP A 25 -12.13 -11.57 6.53
CA ASP A 25 -13.09 -11.15 7.55
C ASP A 25 -13.49 -9.66 7.39
N GLY A 26 -12.94 -8.97 6.38
CA GLY A 26 -13.21 -7.56 6.09
C GLY A 26 -12.46 -6.58 6.97
N ARG A 27 -11.45 -7.01 7.72
CA ARG A 27 -10.56 -6.08 8.46
C ARG A 27 -9.64 -5.40 7.47
N CYS A 28 -9.48 -4.09 7.65
CA CYS A 28 -8.57 -3.28 6.87
C CYS A 28 -7.29 -3.01 7.68
N GLU A 29 -6.14 -3.33 7.09
CA GLU A 29 -4.83 -2.89 7.55
C GLU A 29 -4.36 -1.73 6.66
N LEU A 30 -3.94 -0.64 7.28
CA LEU A 30 -3.41 0.55 6.62
C LEU A 30 -2.02 0.87 7.18
N GLU A 31 -1.04 1.02 6.29
CA GLU A 31 0.31 1.48 6.62
C GLU A 31 0.70 2.68 5.75
N ILE A 32 1.37 3.68 6.34
CA ILE A 32 1.69 4.95 5.66
C ILE A 32 3.20 5.19 5.68
N PHE A 33 3.77 5.38 4.49
CA PHE A 33 5.17 5.65 4.28
C PHE A 33 5.37 7.11 3.87
N THR A 34 6.39 7.75 4.44
CA THR A 34 6.73 9.15 4.19
C THR A 34 8.21 9.30 3.79
N GLY A 35 8.53 10.41 3.13
CA GLY A 35 9.90 10.72 2.69
C GLY A 35 10.18 10.33 1.23
N HIS A 36 11.41 10.63 0.78
CA HIS A 36 11.81 10.54 -0.63
C HIS A 36 11.59 9.15 -1.26
N ASP A 37 11.75 8.08 -0.47
CA ASP A 37 11.63 6.70 -0.95
C ASP A 37 10.30 6.03 -0.56
N ALA A 38 9.30 6.81 -0.11
CA ALA A 38 8.03 6.31 0.42
C ALA A 38 7.36 5.29 -0.52
N ARG A 39 7.34 5.57 -1.83
CA ARG A 39 6.81 4.66 -2.86
C ARG A 39 7.48 3.29 -2.84
N GLN A 40 8.81 3.27 -2.83
CA GLN A 40 9.58 2.04 -2.87
C GLN A 40 9.46 1.27 -1.57
N GLN A 41 9.41 1.98 -0.43
CA GLN A 41 9.20 1.38 0.88
C GLN A 41 7.81 0.73 0.96
N ALA A 42 6.76 1.41 0.52
CA ALA A 42 5.40 0.89 0.48
C ALA A 42 5.28 -0.38 -0.39
N LEU A 43 5.84 -0.35 -1.60
CA LEU A 43 5.86 -1.53 -2.49
C LEU A 43 6.61 -2.70 -1.87
N ARG A 44 7.80 -2.46 -1.30
CA ARG A 44 8.61 -3.50 -0.66
C ARG A 44 7.89 -4.09 0.55
N TYR A 45 7.25 -3.24 1.36
CA TYR A 45 6.45 -3.66 2.49
C TYR A 45 5.30 -4.56 2.02
N ALA A 46 4.49 -4.11 1.05
CA ALA A 46 3.35 -4.88 0.55
C ALA A 46 3.76 -6.27 0.01
N MET A 47 4.84 -6.34 -0.79
CA MET A 47 5.36 -7.61 -1.30
C MET A 47 5.90 -8.53 -0.19
N ARG A 48 6.58 -7.97 0.82
CA ARG A 48 7.14 -8.75 1.93
C ARG A 48 6.06 -9.27 2.87
N THR A 49 5.04 -8.46 3.15
CA THR A 49 4.01 -8.76 4.16
C THR A 49 2.87 -9.59 3.57
N TYR A 50 2.37 -9.22 2.39
CA TYR A 50 1.17 -9.83 1.79
C TYR A 50 1.47 -10.69 0.56
N GLY A 51 2.74 -10.78 0.14
CA GLY A 51 3.20 -11.57 -1.00
C GLY A 51 2.86 -10.99 -2.37
N GLN A 52 1.85 -10.11 -2.46
CA GLN A 52 1.39 -9.48 -3.68
C GLN A 52 0.99 -8.02 -3.43
N ALA A 53 1.24 -7.17 -4.42
CA ALA A 53 0.88 -5.76 -4.39
C ALA A 53 0.24 -5.35 -5.71
N HIS A 54 -0.82 -4.56 -5.62
CA HIS A 54 -1.43 -3.84 -6.72
C HIS A 54 -1.08 -2.37 -6.59
N LEU A 55 -0.17 -1.89 -7.43
CA LEU A 55 0.15 -0.48 -7.52
C LEU A 55 -0.96 0.24 -8.29
N GLU A 56 -1.67 1.16 -7.64
CA GLU A 56 -2.66 1.97 -8.33
C GLU A 56 -1.97 3.03 -9.21
N PRO A 57 -2.56 3.36 -10.39
CA PRO A 57 -2.07 4.46 -11.19
C PRO A 57 -2.21 5.80 -10.43
N GLN A 58 -1.17 6.63 -10.50
CA GLN A 58 -1.23 8.01 -10.03
C GLN A 58 -2.22 8.76 -10.92
N ARG A 59 -3.23 9.40 -10.32
CA ARG A 59 -4.22 10.22 -11.04
C ARG A 59 -3.77 11.65 -11.14
#